data_AF-A0A933ZFN4-F1
#
_entry.id   AF-A0A933ZFN4-F1
#
_cell.length_a   1.000
_cell.length_b   1.000
_cell.length_c   1.000
_cell.angle_alpha   90.00
_cell.angle_beta   90.00
_cell.angle_gamma   90.00
#
_symmetry.space_group_name_H-M   'P 1'
#
loop_
_entity.id
_entity.type
_entity.pdbx_description
1 polymer ?
#
loop_
_entity_poly.entity_id
_entity_poly.type
_entity_poly.pdbx_seq_one_letter_code
_entity_poly.pdbx_strand_id
1 'polypeptide(L)'
;MMDWQNIVVLAGALVFMAFLLWRMRPVRKGVGAVGSLAQSAMQARAKAREATSPRERAMVLHQAAGHLSTQRGGGFAAMSLYFRALHADPTWPDPIEGLRRLLWFRRPRSLERILWKRLSVAPWQGEQRPVAAAAAKALAELYRSRLHNRSRALVMGRIAAELMAGPAAGSHDDQAPEEGG
;
A
#
# COMPACT_ATOMS: atom_id res chain seq x y z
N MET A 1 31.14 -37.05 51.20
CA MET A 1 31.11 -37.82 49.93
C MET A 1 29.97 -37.25 49.11
N MET A 2 30.20 -36.78 47.90
CA MET A 2 29.10 -36.37 47.01
C MET A 2 28.38 -37.64 46.57
N ASP A 3 27.13 -37.80 47.01
CA ASP A 3 26.32 -38.97 46.66
C ASP A 3 26.22 -39.09 45.15
N TRP A 4 26.54 -40.28 44.63
CA TRP A 4 26.51 -40.64 43.21
C TRP A 4 25.20 -40.23 42.52
N GLN A 5 24.12 -40.24 43.30
CA GLN A 5 22.79 -39.80 42.90
C GLN A 5 22.74 -38.32 42.46
N ASN A 6 23.50 -37.43 43.12
CA ASN A 6 23.58 -36.01 42.75
C ASN A 6 24.29 -35.82 41.41
N ILE A 7 25.32 -36.63 41.11
CA ILE A 7 26.05 -36.56 39.85
C ILE A 7 25.14 -36.95 38.68
N VAL A 8 24.36 -38.01 38.84
CA VAL A 8 23.42 -38.48 37.80
C VAL A 8 22.32 -37.45 37.54
N VAL A 9 21.76 -36.84 38.60
CA VAL A 9 20.73 -35.80 38.46
C VAL A 9 21.31 -34.55 37.78
N LEU A 10 22.53 -34.12 38.14
CA LEU A 10 23.17 -32.97 37.51
C LEU A 10 23.45 -33.23 36.02
N ALA A 11 23.95 -34.41 35.68
CA ALA A 11 24.19 -34.79 34.29
C ALA A 11 22.90 -34.80 33.48
N GLY A 12 21.81 -35.37 34.03
CA GLY A 12 20.50 -35.38 33.39
C GLY A 12 19.94 -33.96 33.19
N ALA A 13 20.06 -33.10 34.20
CA ALA A 13 19.62 -31.71 34.12
C ALA A 13 20.39 -30.92 33.05
N LEU A 14 21.70 -31.12 32.93
CA LEU A 14 22.53 -30.47 31.91
C LEU A 14 22.16 -30.92 30.50
N VAL A 15 21.95 -32.23 30.29
CA VAL A 15 21.51 -32.76 28.99
C VAL A 15 20.12 -32.26 28.63
N PHE A 16 19.19 -32.23 29.60
CA PHE A 16 17.86 -31.69 29.38
C PHE A 16 17.88 -30.20 29.08
N MET A 17 18.71 -29.42 29.77
CA MET A 17 18.87 -27.99 29.51
C MET A 17 19.50 -27.74 28.12
N ALA A 18 20.50 -28.53 27.73
CA ALA A 18 21.09 -28.47 26.39
C ALA A 18 20.07 -28.85 25.30
N PHE A 19 19.26 -29.88 25.54
CA PHE A 19 18.16 -30.27 24.66
C PHE A 19 17.10 -29.18 24.56
N LEU A 20 16.72 -28.54 25.66
CA LEU A 20 15.81 -27.41 25.66
C LEU A 20 16.38 -26.22 24.90
N LEU A 21 17.67 -25.90 25.04
CA LEU A 21 18.32 -24.83 24.27
C LEU A 21 18.42 -25.17 22.77
N TRP A 22 18.59 -26.44 22.42
CA TRP A 22 18.61 -26.91 21.04
C TRP A 22 17.20 -26.95 20.41
N ARG A 23 16.19 -27.39 21.17
CA ARG A 23 14.80 -27.46 20.68
C ARG A 23 14.08 -26.12 20.72
N MET A 24 14.41 -25.30 21.71
CA MET A 24 14.07 -23.88 21.75
C MET A 24 15.09 -23.03 21.01
N ARG A 25 15.94 -23.60 20.12
CA ARG A 25 16.81 -22.79 19.24
C ARG A 25 15.91 -21.72 18.64
N PRO A 26 16.02 -20.48 19.12
CA PRO A 26 14.95 -19.54 18.91
C PRO A 26 14.93 -19.29 17.41
N VAL A 27 13.75 -19.20 16.84
CA VAL A 27 13.52 -18.78 15.45
C VAL A 27 13.90 -17.29 15.31
N ARG A 28 15.12 -16.93 15.75
CA ARG A 28 15.72 -15.59 15.68
C ARG A 28 15.95 -15.16 14.24
N LYS A 29 15.86 -16.09 13.27
CA LYS A 29 15.91 -15.78 11.83
C LYS A 29 14.68 -14.98 11.35
N GLY A 30 13.62 -14.83 12.15
CA GLY A 30 12.41 -14.06 11.78
C GLY A 30 12.16 -12.78 12.59
N VAL A 31 12.48 -12.77 13.88
CA VAL A 31 12.13 -11.66 14.79
C VAL A 31 12.93 -10.39 14.48
N GLY A 32 14.21 -10.51 14.12
CA GLY A 32 15.04 -9.35 13.76
C GLY A 32 14.58 -8.64 12.49
N ALA A 33 14.16 -9.41 11.47
CA ALA A 33 13.68 -8.85 10.20
C ALA A 33 12.30 -8.17 10.34
N VAL A 34 11.41 -8.73 11.16
CA VAL A 34 10.12 -8.07 11.46
C VAL A 34 10.35 -6.80 12.29
N GLY A 35 11.27 -6.85 13.26
CA GLY A 35 11.67 -5.68 14.03
C GLY A 35 12.26 -4.56 13.15
N SER A 36 13.14 -4.90 12.21
CA SER A 36 13.75 -3.92 11.31
C SER A 36 12.72 -3.29 10.36
N LEU A 37 11.78 -4.08 9.82
CA LEU A 37 10.68 -3.57 9.00
C LEU A 37 9.77 -2.61 9.77
N ALA A 38 9.40 -2.97 10.99
CA ALA A 38 8.58 -2.13 11.86
C ALA A 38 9.30 -0.83 12.21
N GLN A 39 10.60 -0.90 12.50
CA GLN A 39 11.43 0.27 12.78
C GLN A 39 11.57 1.19 11.57
N SER A 40 11.82 0.65 10.37
CA SER A 40 11.86 1.44 9.13
C SER A 40 10.53 2.14 8.85
N ALA A 41 9.40 1.45 9.04
CA ALA A 41 8.07 2.05 8.91
C ALA A 41 7.83 3.15 9.97
N MET A 42 8.33 2.96 11.19
CA MET A 42 8.21 3.93 12.28
C MET A 42 9.05 5.18 12.00
N GLN A 43 10.29 5.02 11.54
CA GLN A 43 11.18 6.11 11.12
C GLN A 43 10.58 6.91 9.96
N ALA A 44 10.01 6.23 8.96
CA ALA A 44 9.35 6.91 7.85
C ALA A 44 8.17 7.78 8.33
N ARG A 45 7.41 7.29 9.31
CA ARG A 45 6.31 8.06 9.93
C ARG A 45 6.82 9.24 10.74
N ALA A 46 7.95 9.10 11.44
CA ALA A 46 8.58 10.20 12.16
C ALA A 46 9.04 11.30 11.20
N LYS A 47 9.79 10.93 10.14
CA LYS A 47 10.20 11.86 9.08
C LYS A 47 9.01 12.56 8.41
N ALA A 48 7.93 11.82 8.15
CA ALA A 48 6.72 12.41 7.58
C ALA A 48 5.98 13.36 8.54
N ARG A 49 6.28 13.39 9.84
CA ARG A 49 5.74 14.40 10.77
C ARG A 49 6.55 15.70 10.75
N GLU A 50 7.82 15.62 10.38
CA GLU A 50 8.72 16.77 10.27
C GLU A 50 8.46 17.58 8.99
N ALA A 51 7.92 16.93 7.95
CA ALA A 51 7.60 17.57 6.67
C ALA A 51 6.46 18.61 6.77
N THR A 52 6.68 19.77 6.15
CA THR A 52 5.82 20.95 6.32
C THR A 52 4.58 20.88 5.42
N SER A 53 4.72 20.37 4.20
CA SER A 53 3.61 20.32 3.23
C SER A 53 2.92 18.93 3.17
N PRO A 54 1.60 18.87 2.92
CA PRO A 54 0.88 17.61 2.70
C PRO A 54 1.54 16.71 1.63
N ARG A 55 1.97 17.31 0.52
CA ARG A 55 2.64 16.62 -0.59
C ARG A 55 3.97 16.02 -0.18
N GLU A 56 4.79 16.76 0.56
CA GLU A 56 6.08 16.27 1.06
C GLU A 56 5.89 15.13 2.06
N ARG A 57 4.93 15.24 2.99
CA ARG A 57 4.57 14.15 3.90
C ARG A 57 4.19 12.89 3.14
N ALA A 58 3.36 13.02 2.11
CA ALA A 58 2.97 11.91 1.27
C ALA A 58 4.17 11.30 0.53
N MET A 59 5.05 12.14 -0.02
CA MET A 59 6.26 11.72 -0.74
C MET A 59 7.20 10.88 0.11
N VAL A 60 7.49 11.32 1.34
CA VAL A 60 8.32 10.57 2.30
C VAL A 60 7.71 9.19 2.59
N LEU A 61 6.40 9.13 2.82
CA LEU A 61 5.69 7.87 3.07
C LEU A 61 5.70 6.94 1.85
N HIS A 62 5.51 7.48 0.64
CA HIS A 62 5.53 6.71 -0.60
C HIS A 62 6.92 6.13 -0.90
N GLN A 63 7.99 6.91 -0.73
CA GLN A 63 9.35 6.44 -0.93
C GLN A 63 9.69 5.30 0.04
N ALA A 64 9.34 5.47 1.32
CA ALA A 64 9.50 4.41 2.32
C ALA A 64 8.66 3.16 2.01
N ALA A 65 7.42 3.34 1.52
CA ALA A 65 6.59 2.24 1.07
C ALA A 65 7.23 1.48 -0.10
N GLY A 66 7.81 2.19 -1.07
CA GLY A 66 8.55 1.62 -2.19
C GLY A 66 9.72 0.77 -1.70
N HIS A 67 10.52 1.29 -0.77
CA HIS A 67 11.63 0.54 -0.18
C HIS A 67 11.17 -0.72 0.58
N LEU A 68 10.12 -0.62 1.41
CA LEU A 68 9.59 -1.77 2.13
C LEU A 68 8.94 -2.81 1.21
N SER A 69 8.43 -2.40 0.04
CA SER A 69 7.77 -3.30 -0.91
C SER A 69 8.74 -4.33 -1.51
N THR A 70 10.04 -4.01 -1.58
CA THR A 70 11.08 -4.92 -2.10
C THR A 70 11.59 -5.89 -1.05
N GLN A 71 11.35 -5.61 0.24
CA GLN A 71 11.81 -6.45 1.35
C GLN A 71 10.89 -7.66 1.57
N ARG A 72 11.47 -8.81 1.89
CA ARG A 72 10.71 -10.03 2.21
C ARG A 72 9.85 -9.79 3.46
N GLY A 73 8.54 -9.95 3.34
CA GLY A 73 7.58 -9.70 4.42
C GLY A 73 7.15 -8.23 4.58
N GLY A 74 7.79 -7.30 3.86
CA GLY A 74 7.49 -5.85 3.97
C GLY A 74 6.20 -5.40 3.29
N GLY A 75 5.52 -6.28 2.55
CA GLY A 75 4.34 -5.91 1.76
C GLY A 75 3.18 -5.31 2.58
N PHE A 76 2.92 -5.80 3.79
CA PHE A 76 1.87 -5.21 4.64
C PHE A 76 2.24 -3.82 5.16
N ALA A 77 3.50 -3.64 5.59
CA ALA A 77 4.01 -2.35 6.03
C ALA A 77 4.01 -1.33 4.89
N ALA A 78 4.46 -1.72 3.70
CA ALA A 78 4.41 -0.91 2.49
C ALA A 78 2.98 -0.48 2.14
N MET A 79 2.03 -1.40 2.17
CA MET A 79 0.62 -1.10 1.92
C MET A 79 0.08 -0.06 2.92
N SER A 80 0.41 -0.20 4.20
CA SER A 80 0.00 0.77 5.24
C SER A 80 0.57 2.17 4.99
N LEU A 81 1.80 2.27 4.48
CA LEU A 81 2.45 3.54 4.17
C LEU A 81 1.87 4.17 2.90
N TYR A 82 1.55 3.37 1.86
CA TYR A 82 0.85 3.89 0.69
C TYR A 82 -0.54 4.45 1.05
N PHE A 83 -1.29 3.77 1.91
CA PHE A 83 -2.57 4.33 2.38
C PHE A 83 -2.37 5.63 3.16
N ARG A 84 -1.37 5.71 4.02
CA ARG A 84 -1.07 6.96 4.73
C ARG A 84 -0.62 8.07 3.78
N ALA A 85 0.13 7.76 2.72
CA ALA A 85 0.48 8.72 1.69
C ALA A 85 -0.77 9.28 0.98
N LEU A 86 -1.74 8.42 0.63
CA LEU A 86 -3.03 8.85 0.05
C LEU A 86 -3.89 9.71 1.00
N HIS A 87 -3.75 9.52 2.31
CA HIS A 87 -4.45 10.36 3.29
C HIS A 87 -3.71 11.67 3.54
N ALA A 88 -2.37 11.66 3.50
CA ALA A 88 -1.55 12.84 3.67
C ALA A 88 -1.74 13.82 2.50
N ASP A 89 -1.85 13.32 1.27
CA ASP A 89 -2.21 14.11 0.10
C ASP A 89 -3.20 13.33 -0.79
N PRO A 90 -4.51 13.66 -0.75
CA PRO A 90 -5.52 12.97 -1.51
C PRO A 90 -5.53 13.33 -3.00
N THR A 91 -4.76 14.34 -3.43
CA THR A 91 -4.63 14.78 -4.82
C THR A 91 -3.50 14.07 -5.56
N TRP A 92 -2.63 13.36 -4.83
CA TRP A 92 -1.44 12.73 -5.41
C TRP A 92 -1.73 11.30 -5.91
N PRO A 93 -1.56 11.02 -7.21
CA PRO A 93 -1.89 9.69 -7.76
C PRO A 93 -0.84 8.61 -7.49
N ASP A 94 0.44 8.94 -7.28
CA ASP A 94 1.54 7.96 -7.27
C ASP A 94 1.39 6.82 -6.25
N PRO A 95 0.85 7.03 -5.03
CA PRO A 95 0.60 5.91 -4.12
C PRO A 95 -0.35 4.85 -4.69
N ILE A 96 -1.26 5.20 -5.62
CA ILE A 96 -2.10 4.21 -6.34
C ILE A 96 -1.23 3.31 -7.21
N GLU A 97 -0.25 3.88 -7.91
CA GLU A 97 0.69 3.13 -8.74
C GLU A 97 1.59 2.22 -7.88
N GLY A 98 2.00 2.70 -6.71
CA GLY A 98 2.68 1.89 -5.69
C GLY A 98 1.86 0.68 -5.23
N LEU A 99 0.59 0.90 -4.87
CA LEU A 99 -0.34 -0.17 -4.50
C LEU A 99 -0.58 -1.16 -5.64
N ARG A 100 -0.72 -0.64 -6.88
CA ARG A 100 -0.86 -1.45 -8.09
C ARG A 100 0.33 -2.41 -8.20
N ARG A 101 1.57 -1.89 -8.25
CA ARG A 101 2.79 -2.71 -8.33
C ARG A 101 2.91 -3.73 -7.21
N LEU A 102 2.61 -3.33 -5.97
CA LEU A 102 2.71 -4.19 -4.79
C LEU A 102 1.73 -5.37 -4.84
N LEU A 103 0.49 -5.15 -5.28
CA LEU A 103 -0.60 -6.13 -5.18
C LEU A 103 -0.89 -6.86 -6.48
N TRP A 104 -0.40 -6.38 -7.62
CA TRP A 104 -0.73 -6.85 -8.97
C TRP A 104 -0.69 -8.37 -9.12
N PHE A 105 0.43 -8.98 -8.76
CA PHE A 105 0.66 -10.42 -8.92
C PHE A 105 0.11 -11.23 -7.74
N ARG A 106 0.17 -10.66 -6.53
CA ARG A 106 -0.05 -11.42 -5.29
C ARG A 106 -1.51 -11.46 -4.85
N ARG A 107 -2.24 -10.35 -5.05
CA ARG A 107 -3.60 -10.16 -4.49
C ARG A 107 -4.48 -9.31 -5.43
N PRO A 108 -4.74 -9.76 -6.67
CA PRO A 108 -5.49 -8.97 -7.65
C PRO A 108 -6.91 -8.62 -7.15
N ARG A 109 -7.60 -9.53 -6.46
CA ARG A 109 -8.94 -9.26 -5.88
C ARG A 109 -8.93 -8.28 -4.71
N SER A 110 -7.83 -8.20 -3.97
CA SER A 110 -7.67 -7.18 -2.92
C SER A 110 -7.39 -5.82 -3.55
N LEU A 111 -6.56 -5.78 -4.60
CA LEU A 111 -6.31 -4.57 -5.37
C LEU A 111 -7.61 -4.02 -5.98
N GLU A 112 -8.42 -4.87 -6.62
CA GLU A 112 -9.75 -4.51 -7.14
C GLU A 112 -10.60 -3.82 -6.07
N ARG A 113 -10.77 -4.43 -4.90
CA ARG A 113 -11.55 -3.87 -3.78
C ARG A 113 -11.00 -2.52 -3.29
N ILE A 114 -9.68 -2.39 -3.19
CA ILE A 114 -9.02 -1.16 -2.75
C ILE A 114 -9.27 -0.03 -3.74
N LEU A 115 -9.11 -0.30 -5.04
CA LEU A 115 -9.30 0.71 -6.09
C LEU A 115 -10.76 1.15 -6.19
N TRP A 116 -11.71 0.22 -6.08
CA TRP A 116 -13.13 0.57 -6.01
C TRP A 116 -13.48 1.43 -4.80
N LYS A 117 -12.97 1.06 -3.61
CA LYS A 117 -13.15 1.88 -2.40
C LYS A 117 -12.55 3.27 -2.56
N ARG A 118 -11.44 3.41 -3.31
CA ARG A 118 -10.88 4.74 -3.59
C ARG A 118 -11.75 5.53 -4.55
N LEU A 119 -12.25 4.92 -5.63
CA LEU A 119 -13.15 5.56 -6.59
C LEU A 119 -14.50 5.99 -5.98
N SER A 120 -14.99 5.28 -4.96
CA SER A 120 -16.22 5.66 -4.28
C SER A 120 -16.07 6.88 -3.35
N VAL A 121 -14.84 7.25 -2.99
CA VAL A 121 -14.55 8.37 -2.08
C VAL A 121 -13.90 9.55 -2.80
N ALA A 122 -13.10 9.29 -3.83
CA ALA A 122 -12.47 10.35 -4.60
C ALA A 122 -13.51 11.06 -5.48
N PRO A 123 -13.67 12.40 -5.40
CA PRO A 123 -14.50 13.12 -6.32
C PRO A 123 -13.94 12.99 -7.73
N TRP A 124 -14.85 12.82 -8.69
CA TRP A 124 -14.53 12.59 -10.11
C TRP A 124 -14.17 13.92 -10.82
N GLN A 125 -14.32 15.04 -10.11
CA GLN A 125 -14.04 16.40 -10.56
C GLN A 125 -13.11 17.10 -9.56
N GLY A 126 -12.53 18.23 -9.99
CA GLY A 126 -11.63 19.03 -9.14
C GLY A 126 -10.25 18.41 -8.94
N GLU A 127 -9.60 18.76 -7.83
CA GLU A 127 -8.18 18.47 -7.58
C GLU A 127 -7.85 16.98 -7.39
N GLN A 128 -8.81 16.15 -6.99
CA GLN A 128 -8.59 14.69 -6.82
C GLN A 128 -8.88 13.87 -8.08
N ARG A 129 -9.30 14.54 -9.16
CA ARG A 129 -9.53 13.93 -10.47
C ARG A 129 -8.33 13.10 -10.97
N PRO A 130 -7.05 13.52 -10.82
CA PRO A 130 -5.90 12.70 -11.20
C PRO A 130 -5.83 11.37 -10.45
N VAL A 131 -6.25 11.34 -9.17
CA VAL A 131 -6.28 10.12 -8.35
C VAL A 131 -7.40 9.19 -8.79
N ALA A 132 -8.58 9.74 -9.09
CA ALA A 132 -9.68 8.96 -9.68
C ALA A 132 -9.26 8.36 -11.04
N ALA A 133 -8.60 9.15 -11.90
CA ALA A 133 -8.08 8.70 -13.18
C ALA A 133 -7.06 7.56 -13.01
N ALA A 134 -6.12 7.70 -12.08
CA ALA A 134 -5.13 6.67 -11.79
C ALA A 134 -5.77 5.36 -11.27
N ALA A 135 -6.79 5.47 -10.41
CA ALA A 135 -7.50 4.31 -9.90
C ALA A 135 -8.32 3.59 -10.99
N ALA A 136 -9.02 4.35 -11.84
CA ALA A 136 -9.76 3.82 -12.99
C ALA A 136 -8.82 3.15 -14.00
N LYS A 137 -7.68 3.77 -14.31
CA LYS A 137 -6.64 3.19 -15.17
C LYS A 137 -6.12 1.87 -14.61
N ALA A 138 -5.78 1.83 -13.32
CA ALA A 138 -5.29 0.62 -12.67
C ALA A 138 -6.34 -0.51 -12.69
N LEU A 139 -7.63 -0.19 -12.51
CA LEU A 139 -8.72 -1.16 -12.65
C LEU A 139 -8.86 -1.66 -14.09
N ALA A 140 -8.78 -0.77 -15.09
CA ALA A 140 -8.87 -1.14 -16.49
C ALA A 140 -7.79 -2.16 -16.87
N GLU A 141 -6.54 -1.89 -16.47
CA GLU A 141 -5.41 -2.80 -16.70
C GLU A 141 -5.61 -4.13 -15.94
N LEU A 142 -6.07 -4.07 -14.69
CA LEU A 142 -6.30 -5.26 -13.85
C LEU A 142 -7.37 -6.18 -14.46
N TYR A 143 -8.48 -5.60 -14.93
CA TYR A 143 -9.54 -6.36 -15.59
C TYR A 143 -9.09 -6.95 -16.92
N ARG A 144 -8.29 -6.21 -17.70
CA ARG A 144 -7.78 -6.69 -18.99
C ARG A 144 -6.85 -7.89 -18.82
N SER A 145 -5.95 -7.83 -17.84
CA SER A 145 -4.82 -8.76 -17.74
C SER A 145 -4.99 -9.88 -16.72
N ARG A 146 -5.63 -9.61 -15.56
CA ARG A 146 -5.67 -10.55 -14.42
C ARG A 146 -7.03 -11.14 -14.15
N LEU A 147 -8.07 -10.33 -14.29
CA LEU A 147 -9.44 -10.73 -13.99
C LEU A 147 -10.22 -11.10 -15.26
N HIS A 148 -9.60 -10.94 -16.43
CA HIS A 148 -10.12 -11.28 -17.76
C HIS A 148 -11.56 -10.80 -18.02
N ASN A 149 -11.89 -9.60 -17.55
CA ASN A 149 -13.21 -8.99 -17.75
C ASN A 149 -13.12 -7.84 -18.76
N ARG A 150 -13.31 -8.17 -20.04
CA ARG A 150 -13.12 -7.23 -21.15
C ARG A 150 -14.09 -6.04 -21.09
N SER A 151 -15.35 -6.27 -20.76
CA SER A 151 -16.35 -5.19 -20.69
C SER A 151 -16.01 -4.19 -19.58
N ARG A 152 -15.70 -4.67 -18.37
CA ARG A 152 -15.25 -3.78 -17.27
C ARG A 152 -13.93 -3.09 -17.59
N ALA A 153 -12.99 -3.76 -18.27
CA ALA A 153 -11.75 -3.15 -18.69
C ALA A 153 -11.97 -1.97 -19.66
N LEU A 154 -12.90 -2.12 -20.61
CA LEU A 154 -13.26 -1.06 -21.55
C LEU A 154 -13.93 0.13 -20.85
N VAL A 155 -14.91 -0.14 -19.98
CA VAL A 155 -15.61 0.91 -19.23
C VAL A 155 -14.63 1.70 -18.35
N MET A 156 -13.80 1.02 -17.57
CA MET A 156 -12.81 1.68 -16.72
C MET A 156 -11.74 2.42 -17.53
N GLY A 157 -11.37 1.89 -18.70
CA GLY A 157 -10.42 2.55 -19.61
C GLY A 157 -10.99 3.85 -20.17
N ARG A 158 -12.27 3.85 -20.56
CA ARG A 158 -12.96 5.06 -21.03
C ARG A 158 -13.08 6.11 -19.93
N ILE A 159 -13.51 5.71 -18.73
CA ILE A 159 -13.57 6.59 -17.56
C ILE A 159 -12.20 7.20 -17.28
N ALA A 160 -11.13 6.40 -17.29
CA ALA A 160 -9.78 6.91 -17.07
C ALA A 160 -9.36 7.93 -18.13
N ALA A 161 -9.68 7.68 -19.41
CA ALA A 161 -9.40 8.59 -20.51
C ALA A 161 -10.18 9.91 -20.37
N GLU A 162 -11.48 9.84 -20.09
CA GLU A 162 -12.33 11.01 -19.85
C GLU A 162 -11.80 11.83 -18.67
N LEU A 163 -11.40 11.19 -17.56
CA LEU A 163 -10.79 11.86 -16.41
C LEU A 163 -9.40 12.44 -16.70
N MET A 164 -8.65 11.91 -17.66
CA MET A 164 -7.35 12.50 -18.05
C MET A 164 -7.50 13.68 -19.04
N ALA A 165 -8.53 13.68 -19.88
CA ALA A 165 -8.73 14.67 -20.94
C ALA A 165 -9.12 16.09 -20.46
N GLY A 166 -9.25 16.33 -19.15
CA GLY A 166 -9.84 17.57 -18.61
C GLY A 166 -11.36 17.61 -18.80
N PRO A 167 -12.08 18.57 -18.18
CA PRO A 167 -13.41 18.89 -18.67
C PRO A 167 -13.22 19.30 -20.13
N ALA A 168 -13.93 18.67 -21.07
CA ALA A 168 -13.99 19.21 -22.41
C ALA A 168 -14.41 20.68 -22.28
N ALA A 169 -13.60 21.60 -22.79
CA ALA A 169 -14.07 22.96 -23.02
C ALA A 169 -15.31 22.83 -23.93
N GLY A 170 -16.49 23.15 -23.38
CA GLY A 170 -17.80 22.94 -24.03
C GLY A 170 -18.73 22.17 -23.08
N SER A 171 -19.52 22.85 -22.26
CA SER A 171 -20.68 23.63 -22.70
C SER A 171 -20.85 24.94 -21.93
N HIS A 172 -20.09 25.97 -22.31
CA HIS A 172 -20.42 27.36 -22.00
C HIS A 172 -21.01 28.00 -23.26
N ASP A 173 -22.10 27.40 -23.73
CA ASP A 173 -22.89 27.84 -24.90
C ASP A 173 -24.38 27.87 -24.52
N ASP A 174 -24.64 28.38 -23.32
CA ASP A 174 -25.97 28.84 -22.87
C ASP A 174 -25.87 30.37 -22.67
N GLN A 175 -25.42 31.08 -23.70
CA GLN A 175 -25.85 32.47 -23.91
C GLN A 175 -27.25 32.40 -24.52
N ALA A 176 -28.26 32.31 -23.66
CA ALA A 176 -29.61 32.68 -24.07
C ALA A 176 -29.59 34.15 -24.50
N PRO A 177 -30.17 34.50 -25.67
CA PRO A 177 -30.18 35.88 -26.14
C PRO A 177 -31.05 36.72 -25.21
N GLU A 178 -30.60 37.95 -24.96
CA GLU A 178 -31.45 39.00 -24.42
C GLU A 178 -32.65 39.18 -25.34
N GLU A 179 -33.83 38.73 -24.91
CA GLU A 179 -35.09 39.19 -25.48
C GLU A 179 -35.34 40.62 -24.99
N GLY A 180 -34.81 41.57 -25.74
CA GLY A 180 -35.36 42.92 -25.83
C GLY A 180 -36.48 42.93 -26.88
N GLY A 181 -37.71 43.22 -26.44
CA GLY A 181 -38.89 43.39 -27.29
C GLY A 181 -40.14 43.62 -26.47
#